data_AF-A0A4W4GZC5-F1
#
_entry.id   AF-A0A4W4GZC5-F1
#
_cell.length_a   1.000
_cell.length_b   1.000
_cell.length_c   1.000
_cell.angle_alpha   90.00
_cell.angle_beta   90.00
_cell.angle_gamma   90.00
#
_symmetry.space_group_name_H-M   'P 1'
#
loop_
_entity.id
_entity.type
_entity.pdbx_description
1 polymer ?
#
loop_
_entity_poly.entity_id
_entity_poly.type
_entity_poly.pdbx_seq_one_letter_code
_entity_poly.pdbx_strand_id
1 'polypeptide(L)'
;MATGRGQFFRSLRQGLEKAQPGTCGEASVGAKKGKSVHSPRTTRRKAKSSKPTFLAAHLPPTANASAASLCSHENYIERLPPEVILKIFSYLDAASLFCVGFVNRQFHDLANDNAVWYELYSREIARKKCRPKLAIMTDFLTTTQDISSGFWKRLLFREMGYHKDTFWKKELRYINPYTGMPAQTEQVLRSLRVGWEITLTHKGGMSVYEQSQAFFTDSSVTVCWCDGVWPKIKDLSSLQLHGVVRQAGGAPEHKPRWRSLISKMEVHRDDKWKFFGSDRLVKLVPLDKGITLGIWKGTWIIAFIVANLHFHKIVERSLLGSPFCTYRPMEISPLYDDMDPDYTFQGYTAIILLHNSVRRIIHLRYSPLLYGRDNIRGGFVQFRPINIANLSEHTPVSGKISFPWKTDRLQGDIKNCCMMTLTILDEALRPFWCVSSPVTLLLVRCPLMEESYSSEQFLMRYCDAKGEVKMNFVWMQGLQQYFLIGTQIRISMDKLSKHFRERESRGY
;
A
#
# COMPACT_ATOMS: atom_id res chain seq x y z
N MET A 1 -36.95 4.86 24.63
CA MET A 1 -36.88 3.62 25.43
C MET A 1 -35.42 3.21 25.61
N ALA A 2 -34.74 3.66 26.66
CA ALA A 2 -33.29 3.41 26.85
C ALA A 2 -32.86 3.38 28.34
N THR A 3 -33.77 3.02 29.25
CA THR A 3 -33.51 2.97 30.71
C THR A 3 -33.06 1.58 31.21
N GLY A 4 -33.11 0.54 30.37
CA GLY A 4 -32.85 -0.85 30.79
C GLY A 4 -31.38 -1.30 30.81
N ARG A 5 -30.45 -0.63 30.12
CA ARG A 5 -29.06 -1.12 29.98
C ARG A 5 -28.19 -0.86 31.20
N GLY A 6 -28.46 0.20 31.97
CA GLY A 6 -27.70 0.51 33.20
C GLY A 6 -27.98 -0.46 34.35
N GLN A 7 -29.19 -1.04 34.41
CA GLN A 7 -29.56 -2.03 35.42
C GLN A 7 -28.93 -3.40 35.18
N PHE A 8 -28.70 -3.76 33.90
CA PHE A 8 -28.01 -5.00 33.52
C PHE A 8 -26.60 -5.09 34.12
N PHE A 9 -25.84 -4.00 34.12
CA PHE A 9 -24.48 -3.98 34.67
C PHE A 9 -24.43 -4.07 36.21
N ARG A 10 -25.45 -3.57 36.93
CA ARG A 10 -25.56 -3.79 38.39
C ARG A 10 -25.94 -5.22 38.74
N SER A 11 -26.86 -5.81 37.97
CA SER A 11 -27.29 -7.20 38.12
C SER A 11 -26.15 -8.19 37.88
N LEU A 12 -25.32 -7.95 36.85
CA LEU A 12 -24.17 -8.80 36.54
C LEU A 12 -23.11 -8.78 37.65
N ARG A 13 -22.91 -7.62 38.30
CA ARG A 13 -21.97 -7.46 39.42
C ARG A 13 -22.42 -8.26 40.66
N GLN A 14 -23.72 -8.22 41.00
CA GLN A 14 -24.27 -9.01 42.11
C GLN A 14 -24.27 -10.52 41.86
N GLY A 15 -24.34 -10.96 40.60
CA GLY A 15 -24.26 -12.37 40.23
C GLY A 15 -22.84 -12.95 40.34
N LEU A 16 -21.81 -12.15 40.03
CA LEU A 16 -20.40 -12.55 40.08
C LEU A 16 -19.83 -12.64 41.50
N GLU A 17 -20.39 -11.91 42.47
CA GLU A 17 -19.96 -11.95 43.87
C GLU A 17 -20.45 -13.21 44.62
N LYS A 18 -21.40 -13.98 44.04
CA LYS A 18 -21.99 -15.16 44.69
C LYS A 18 -21.43 -16.51 44.24
N ALA A 19 -20.49 -16.56 43.31
CA ALA A 19 -20.04 -17.83 42.73
C ALA A 19 -18.52 -17.93 42.64
N GLN A 20 -17.88 -18.50 43.66
CA GLN A 20 -16.72 -19.40 43.59
C GLN A 20 -16.26 -19.82 45.00
N PRO A 21 -15.48 -20.91 45.19
CA PRO A 21 -15.06 -21.95 44.23
C PRO A 21 -15.12 -23.41 44.77
N GLY A 22 -14.86 -24.39 43.89
CA GLY A 22 -14.54 -25.77 44.27
C GLY A 22 -13.68 -26.47 43.20
N THR A 23 -12.58 -27.08 43.66
CA THR A 23 -11.37 -27.51 42.94
C THR A 23 -11.30 -29.03 42.75
N CYS A 24 -10.74 -29.52 41.63
CA CYS A 24 -10.01 -30.80 41.40
C CYS A 24 -10.08 -31.17 39.89
N GLY A 25 -9.15 -31.85 39.23
CA GLY A 25 -7.96 -32.59 39.62
C GLY A 25 -7.50 -33.37 38.37
N GLU A 26 -6.20 -33.64 38.27
CA GLU A 26 -5.49 -34.29 37.15
C GLU A 26 -5.87 -35.76 36.93
N ALA A 27 -5.62 -36.28 35.71
CA ALA A 27 -5.10 -37.64 35.52
C ALA A 27 -4.48 -37.84 34.12
N SER A 28 -3.29 -38.45 34.11
CA SER A 28 -2.51 -38.94 32.96
C SER A 28 -2.54 -40.46 32.89
N VAL A 29 -2.61 -41.08 31.70
CA VAL A 29 -2.09 -42.43 31.32
C VAL A 29 -2.12 -42.48 29.77
N GLY A 30 -1.21 -43.04 28.94
CA GLY A 30 0.01 -43.83 29.08
C GLY A 30 0.17 -44.79 27.87
N ALA A 31 1.42 -45.04 27.44
CA ALA A 31 1.93 -46.26 26.74
C ALA A 31 1.43 -46.57 25.30
N LYS A 32 2.14 -47.24 24.36
CA LYS A 32 3.48 -47.88 24.22
C LYS A 32 3.63 -48.41 22.77
N LYS A 33 4.90 -48.59 22.32
CA LYS A 33 5.45 -49.58 21.35
C LYS A 33 4.98 -49.50 19.87
N GLY A 34 5.81 -49.75 18.85
CA GLY A 34 7.20 -50.19 18.74
C GLY A 34 7.50 -50.74 17.33
N LYS A 35 8.78 -51.09 17.12
CA LYS A 35 9.40 -51.93 16.06
C LYS A 35 9.97 -51.27 14.80
N SER A 36 11.05 -51.93 14.38
CA SER A 36 12.19 -51.52 13.58
C SER A 36 12.28 -52.29 12.26
N VAL A 37 13.42 -52.09 11.55
CA VAL A 37 14.00 -52.91 10.46
C VAL A 37 13.49 -52.46 9.06
N HIS A 38 14.28 -52.15 8.02
CA HIS A 38 15.59 -52.60 7.52
C HIS A 38 16.28 -51.48 6.69
N SER A 39 17.62 -51.54 6.60
CA SER A 39 18.41 -50.97 5.49
C SER A 39 18.56 -52.02 4.37
N PRO A 40 19.00 -51.63 3.15
CA PRO A 40 20.42 -51.84 2.85
C PRO A 40 21.09 -50.79 1.93
N ARG A 41 22.37 -50.56 2.26
CA ARG A 41 23.59 -50.46 1.42
C ARG A 41 23.59 -49.79 0.02
N THR A 42 24.35 -48.69 -0.03
CA THR A 42 25.54 -48.40 -0.88
C THR A 42 25.52 -48.67 -2.39
N THR A 43 25.82 -47.60 -3.18
CA THR A 43 26.98 -47.60 -4.08
C THR A 43 27.51 -46.19 -4.38
N ARG A 44 28.82 -46.04 -4.20
CA ARG A 44 29.70 -44.94 -4.65
C ARG A 44 29.80 -44.94 -6.18
N ARG A 45 29.86 -43.76 -6.80
CA ARG A 45 30.71 -43.52 -7.99
C ARG A 45 31.32 -42.11 -7.94
N LYS A 46 32.66 -42.09 -7.90
CA LYS A 46 33.56 -40.95 -8.10
C LYS A 46 33.87 -40.81 -9.60
N ALA A 47 33.99 -39.58 -10.10
CA ALA A 47 34.85 -39.19 -11.23
C ALA A 47 35.21 -37.70 -11.01
N LYS A 48 36.44 -37.36 -10.57
CA LYS A 48 37.61 -36.94 -11.38
C LYS A 48 37.24 -35.81 -12.37
N SER A 49 37.55 -34.54 -12.10
CA SER A 49 38.86 -33.84 -12.16
C SER A 49 39.48 -33.79 -13.57
N SER A 50 39.42 -32.62 -14.20
CA SER A 50 40.50 -32.11 -15.06
C SER A 50 40.35 -30.60 -15.30
N LYS A 51 41.27 -29.81 -14.72
CA LYS A 51 41.71 -28.51 -15.27
C LYS A 51 42.55 -28.76 -16.53
N PRO A 52 42.80 -27.73 -17.34
CA PRO A 52 44.20 -27.42 -17.58
C PRO A 52 44.54 -25.94 -17.35
N THR A 53 45.79 -25.75 -16.97
CA THR A 53 46.50 -24.51 -16.68
C THR A 53 47.33 -24.13 -17.92
N PHE A 54 47.31 -22.85 -18.27
CA PHE A 54 48.30 -22.02 -18.98
C PHE A 54 49.37 -22.67 -19.87
N LEU A 55 49.50 -22.13 -21.09
CA LEU A 55 50.80 -21.79 -21.68
C LEU A 55 50.73 -20.40 -22.34
N ALA A 56 51.62 -19.52 -21.87
CA ALA A 56 51.95 -18.23 -22.43
C ALA A 56 52.91 -18.41 -23.62
N ALA A 57 52.78 -17.58 -24.65
CA ALA A 57 53.78 -17.44 -25.71
C ALA A 57 53.75 -16.03 -26.31
N HIS A 58 54.75 -15.24 -25.90
CA HIS A 58 55.54 -14.27 -26.68
C HIS A 58 54.86 -13.02 -27.31
N LEU A 59 55.06 -11.89 -26.63
CA LEU A 59 55.27 -10.57 -27.22
C LEU A 59 56.70 -10.46 -27.78
N PRO A 60 56.92 -9.66 -28.84
CA PRO A 60 58.08 -8.81 -28.95
C PRO A 60 57.71 -7.31 -28.88
N PRO A 61 58.57 -6.45 -28.31
CA PRO A 61 58.37 -5.00 -28.23
C PRO A 61 59.01 -4.29 -29.43
N THR A 62 58.43 -3.17 -29.91
CA THR A 62 59.00 -1.81 -29.81
C THR A 62 58.29 -0.81 -30.73
N ALA A 63 57.95 0.34 -30.11
CA ALA A 63 58.07 1.72 -30.59
C ALA A 63 57.17 2.25 -31.73
N ASN A 64 56.20 3.07 -31.30
CA ASN A 64 55.90 4.43 -31.75
C ASN A 64 55.59 4.70 -33.24
N ALA A 65 54.30 4.88 -33.53
CA ALA A 65 53.85 5.92 -34.46
C ALA A 65 52.42 6.40 -34.08
N SER A 66 52.37 7.65 -33.60
CA SER A 66 51.33 8.66 -33.84
C SER A 66 49.86 8.24 -33.97
N ALA A 67 49.07 8.68 -32.98
CA ALA A 67 47.76 9.31 -33.09
C ALA A 67 46.96 9.10 -34.40
N ALA A 68 45.88 8.32 -34.33
CA ALA A 68 44.58 8.67 -34.91
C ALA A 68 43.53 7.60 -34.56
N SER A 69 42.28 8.06 -34.42
CA SER A 69 41.04 7.28 -34.30
C SER A 69 40.70 6.74 -32.90
N LEU A 70 40.30 7.66 -32.03
CA LEU A 70 39.10 7.45 -31.24
C LEU A 70 37.98 7.05 -32.21
N CYS A 71 37.47 5.82 -32.11
CA CYS A 71 36.24 5.42 -32.80
C CYS A 71 35.09 6.30 -32.31
N SER A 72 34.86 7.44 -32.96
CA SER A 72 33.57 8.09 -32.95
C SER A 72 32.62 7.14 -33.68
N HIS A 73 31.78 6.43 -32.94
CA HIS A 73 30.62 5.76 -33.51
C HIS A 73 29.78 6.86 -34.17
N GLU A 74 29.91 7.04 -35.49
CA GLU A 74 29.11 8.01 -36.21
C GLU A 74 27.64 7.57 -36.12
N ASN A 75 26.80 8.37 -35.47
CA ASN A 75 25.36 8.14 -35.45
C ASN A 75 24.77 8.46 -36.84
N TYR A 76 24.90 7.53 -37.78
CA TYR A 76 24.38 7.68 -39.16
C TYR A 76 22.89 7.99 -39.20
N ILE A 77 22.13 7.53 -38.21
CA ILE A 77 20.69 7.76 -38.08
C ILE A 77 20.35 9.23 -37.77
N GLU A 78 21.16 9.93 -36.97
CA GLU A 78 20.91 11.35 -36.63
C GLU A 78 21.22 12.29 -37.80
N ARG A 79 22.01 11.81 -38.77
CA ARG A 79 22.36 12.53 -40.01
C ARG A 79 21.37 12.31 -41.16
N LEU A 80 20.37 11.44 -41.00
CA LEU A 80 19.37 11.23 -42.03
C LEU A 80 18.44 12.44 -42.16
N PRO A 81 17.93 12.73 -43.37
CA PRO A 81 16.89 13.73 -43.55
C PRO A 81 15.64 13.39 -42.71
N PRO A 82 14.98 14.39 -42.09
CA PRO A 82 13.79 14.19 -41.27
C PRO A 82 12.68 13.39 -41.97
N GLU A 83 12.54 13.52 -43.29
CA GLU A 83 11.54 12.83 -44.11
C GLU A 83 11.79 11.32 -44.14
N VAL A 84 13.07 10.91 -44.22
CA VAL A 84 13.46 9.50 -44.20
C VAL A 84 13.21 8.91 -42.81
N ILE A 85 13.52 9.68 -41.76
CA ILE A 85 13.27 9.27 -40.37
C ILE A 85 11.76 9.13 -40.10
N LEU A 86 10.94 10.08 -40.54
CA LEU A 86 9.48 10.02 -40.43
C LEU A 86 8.92 8.82 -41.20
N LYS A 87 9.49 8.51 -42.38
CA LYS A 87 9.10 7.33 -43.12
C LYS A 87 9.43 6.05 -42.34
N ILE A 88 10.60 5.95 -41.72
CA ILE A 88 10.94 4.83 -40.82
C ILE A 88 9.96 4.76 -39.64
N PHE A 89 9.62 5.90 -39.03
CA PHE A 89 8.70 5.99 -37.90
C PHE A 89 7.27 5.55 -38.24
N SER A 90 6.80 5.79 -39.47
CA SER A 90 5.49 5.33 -39.97
C SER A 90 5.32 3.80 -39.97
N TYR A 91 6.43 3.05 -40.06
CA TYR A 91 6.40 1.59 -40.00
C TYR A 91 6.37 1.04 -38.56
N LEU A 92 6.66 1.87 -37.56
CA LEU A 92 6.66 1.45 -36.16
C LEU A 92 5.22 1.30 -35.63
N ASP A 93 5.04 0.44 -34.63
CA ASP A 93 3.79 0.39 -33.87
C ASP A 93 3.75 1.55 -32.85
N ALA A 94 2.56 1.84 -32.33
CA ALA A 94 2.35 2.96 -31.41
C ALA A 94 3.24 2.90 -30.16
N ALA A 95 3.57 1.69 -29.67
CA ALA A 95 4.45 1.53 -28.51
C ALA A 95 5.91 1.86 -28.87
N SER A 96 6.43 1.32 -29.98
CA SER A 96 7.80 1.60 -30.41
C SER A 96 7.99 3.06 -30.79
N LEU A 97 7.04 3.67 -31.52
CA LEU A 97 7.08 5.09 -31.87
C LEU A 97 7.09 5.99 -30.62
N PHE A 98 6.29 5.64 -29.61
CA PHE A 98 6.31 6.32 -28.33
C PHE A 98 7.68 6.23 -27.64
N CYS A 99 8.32 5.06 -27.67
CA CYS A 99 9.65 4.84 -27.08
C CYS A 99 10.76 5.63 -27.78
N VAL A 100 10.71 5.74 -29.12
CA VAL A 100 11.71 6.47 -29.91
C VAL A 100 11.74 7.96 -29.55
N GLY A 101 10.61 8.53 -29.14
CA GLY A 101 10.53 9.92 -28.68
C GLY A 101 11.34 10.23 -27.41
N PHE A 102 11.89 9.24 -26.71
CA PHE A 102 12.75 9.44 -25.53
C PHE A 102 14.25 9.37 -25.83
N VAL A 103 14.64 9.13 -27.09
CA VAL A 103 16.05 8.90 -27.46
C VAL A 103 16.83 10.22 -27.56
N ASN A 104 16.33 11.20 -28.32
CA ASN A 104 16.92 12.53 -28.45
C ASN A 104 15.84 13.58 -28.81
N ARG A 105 16.22 14.86 -28.88
CA ARG A 105 15.28 15.97 -29.14
C ARG A 105 14.67 15.92 -30.55
N GLN A 106 15.47 15.61 -31.56
CA GLN A 106 15.00 15.51 -32.95
C GLN A 106 13.97 14.38 -33.08
N PHE A 107 14.22 13.23 -32.46
CA PHE A 107 13.33 12.09 -32.44
C PHE A 107 12.08 12.37 -31.62
N HIS A 108 12.19 13.11 -30.52
CA HIS A 108 11.03 13.57 -29.77
C HIS A 108 10.09 14.40 -30.66
N ASP A 109 10.63 15.34 -31.42
CA ASP A 109 9.83 16.23 -32.26
C ASP A 109 9.21 15.46 -33.44
N LEU A 110 9.99 14.63 -34.14
CA LEU A 110 9.51 13.79 -35.25
C LEU A 110 8.55 12.69 -34.79
N ALA A 111 8.75 12.08 -33.62
CA ALA A 111 7.84 11.09 -33.06
C ALA A 111 6.57 11.70 -32.48
N ASN A 112 6.43 13.03 -32.44
CA ASN A 112 5.19 13.73 -32.10
C ASN A 112 4.50 14.33 -33.35
N ASP A 113 4.98 14.00 -34.54
CA ASP A 113 4.40 14.44 -35.81
C ASP A 113 2.96 13.95 -35.98
N ASN A 114 2.06 14.86 -36.34
CA ASN A 114 0.63 14.57 -36.41
C ASN A 114 0.25 13.63 -37.56
N ALA A 115 0.98 13.63 -38.68
CA ALA A 115 0.67 12.79 -39.84
C ALA A 115 0.94 11.31 -39.53
N VAL A 116 2.07 11.01 -38.88
CA VAL A 116 2.42 9.63 -38.47
C VAL A 116 1.39 9.07 -37.49
N TRP A 117 0.97 9.86 -36.50
CA TRP A 117 -0.05 9.42 -35.53
C TRP A 117 -1.46 9.32 -36.12
N TYR A 118 -1.81 10.15 -37.10
CA TYR A 118 -3.08 10.05 -37.80
C TYR A 118 -3.19 8.76 -38.64
N GLU A 119 -2.11 8.38 -39.33
CA GLU A 119 -2.06 7.12 -40.08
C GLU A 119 -2.19 5.91 -39.15
N LEU A 120 -1.47 5.92 -38.02
CA LEU A 120 -1.60 4.90 -36.98
C LEU A 120 -3.01 4.84 -36.40
N TYR A 121 -3.62 5.99 -36.12
CA TYR A 121 -4.98 6.08 -35.60
C TYR A 121 -6.00 5.49 -36.58
N SER A 122 -5.91 5.87 -37.85
CA SER A 122 -6.80 5.38 -38.91
C SER A 122 -6.69 3.87 -39.08
N ARG A 123 -5.46 3.34 -39.08
CA ARG A 123 -5.18 1.89 -39.16
C ARG A 123 -5.76 1.13 -37.97
N GLU A 124 -5.61 1.66 -36.76
CA GLU A 124 -6.03 0.99 -35.52
C GLU A 124 -7.55 1.00 -35.32
N ILE A 125 -8.23 2.08 -35.72
CA ILE A 125 -9.70 2.15 -35.72
C ILE A 125 -10.30 1.21 -36.77
N ALA A 126 -9.74 1.19 -37.99
CA ALA A 126 -10.16 0.28 -39.04
C ALA A 126 -10.04 -1.18 -38.59
N ARG A 127 -8.94 -1.52 -37.91
CA ARG A 127 -8.68 -2.86 -37.37
C ARG A 127 -9.67 -3.28 -36.29
N LYS A 128 -10.13 -2.35 -35.45
CA LYS A 128 -11.01 -2.63 -34.30
C LYS A 128 -12.51 -2.58 -34.59
N LYS A 129 -12.93 -2.18 -35.80
CA LYS A 129 -14.35 -1.88 -36.13
C LYS A 129 -15.02 -0.95 -35.09
N CYS A 130 -14.24 -0.12 -34.38
CA CYS A 130 -14.78 0.85 -33.43
C CYS A 130 -15.43 1.97 -34.23
N ARG A 131 -16.70 2.30 -33.95
CA ARG A 131 -17.31 3.52 -34.48
C ARG A 131 -16.65 4.71 -33.78
N PRO A 132 -15.92 5.60 -34.47
CA PRO A 132 -15.43 6.82 -33.83
C PRO A 132 -16.63 7.63 -33.35
N LYS A 133 -16.56 8.21 -32.15
CA LYS A 133 -17.52 9.25 -31.73
C LYS A 133 -17.30 10.48 -32.60
N LEU A 134 -17.97 10.49 -33.75
CA LEU A 134 -17.90 11.52 -34.79
C LEU A 134 -18.16 12.94 -34.27
N ALA A 135 -18.86 13.08 -33.13
CA ALA A 135 -19.22 14.35 -32.52
C ALA A 135 -18.02 15.24 -32.11
N ILE A 136 -16.84 14.67 -31.82
CA ILE A 136 -15.64 15.48 -31.51
C ILE A 136 -14.89 15.86 -32.79
N MET A 137 -15.14 15.15 -33.90
CA MET A 137 -14.43 15.37 -35.16
C MET A 137 -15.02 16.56 -35.94
N THR A 138 -16.32 16.80 -35.83
CA THR A 138 -17.02 17.86 -36.58
C THR A 138 -16.74 19.27 -36.04
N ASP A 139 -16.57 19.43 -34.72
CA ASP A 139 -16.34 20.75 -34.10
C ASP A 139 -14.90 21.25 -34.24
N PHE A 140 -13.92 20.35 -34.40
CA PHE A 140 -12.50 20.71 -34.50
C PHE A 140 -11.97 20.77 -35.94
N LEU A 141 -12.57 20.06 -36.89
CA LEU A 141 -12.21 20.20 -38.31
C LEU A 141 -12.79 21.48 -38.96
N THR A 142 -13.73 22.13 -38.28
CA THR A 142 -14.35 23.39 -38.74
C THR A 142 -13.63 24.65 -38.23
N THR A 143 -12.75 24.50 -37.24
CA THR A 143 -11.85 25.57 -36.80
C THR A 143 -10.45 25.31 -37.34
N THR A 144 -10.02 26.12 -38.31
CA THR A 144 -8.65 26.21 -38.82
C THR A 144 -7.69 26.75 -37.76
N GLN A 145 -7.59 26.07 -36.61
CA GLN A 145 -6.49 26.23 -35.68
C GLN A 145 -5.49 25.11 -35.89
N ASP A 146 -4.24 25.52 -36.02
CA ASP A 146 -3.07 24.66 -36.18
C ASP A 146 -3.13 23.52 -35.16
N ILE A 147 -3.31 22.28 -35.64
CA ILE A 147 -3.51 21.11 -34.78
C ILE A 147 -2.22 20.94 -33.97
N SER A 148 -2.29 21.17 -32.66
CA SER A 148 -1.12 21.06 -31.78
C SER A 148 -0.38 19.74 -31.98
N SER A 149 0.96 19.75 -31.96
CA SER A 149 1.77 18.54 -32.11
C SER A 149 1.39 17.48 -31.06
N GLY A 150 1.30 16.22 -31.50
CA GLY A 150 0.86 15.11 -30.66
C GLY A 150 -0.63 15.07 -30.34
N PHE A 151 -1.50 15.81 -31.05
CA PHE A 151 -2.96 15.71 -30.90
C PHE A 151 -3.47 14.29 -31.18
N TRP A 152 -3.10 13.73 -32.35
CA TRP A 152 -3.51 12.39 -32.74
C TRP A 152 -2.92 11.31 -31.84
N LYS A 153 -1.70 11.52 -31.33
CA LYS A 153 -1.08 10.69 -30.28
C LYS A 153 -1.96 10.63 -29.04
N ARG A 154 -2.38 11.80 -28.52
CA ARG A 154 -3.27 11.89 -27.35
C ARG A 154 -4.62 11.24 -27.62
N LEU A 155 -5.20 11.47 -28.80
CA LEU A 155 -6.50 10.92 -29.17
C LEU A 155 -6.45 9.39 -29.31
N LEU A 156 -5.40 8.84 -29.94
CA LEU A 156 -5.18 7.41 -30.05
C LEU A 156 -5.03 6.77 -28.67
N PHE A 157 -4.16 7.30 -27.81
CA PHE A 157 -4.03 6.78 -26.45
C PHE A 157 -5.33 6.92 -25.65
N ARG A 158 -6.06 8.03 -25.83
CA ARG A 158 -7.37 8.22 -25.20
C ARG A 158 -8.34 7.14 -25.64
N GLU A 159 -8.50 6.89 -26.94
CA GLU A 159 -9.45 5.90 -27.47
C GLU A 159 -9.05 4.46 -27.11
N MET A 160 -7.74 4.17 -27.14
CA MET A 160 -7.17 2.88 -26.75
C MET A 160 -7.31 2.60 -25.25
N GLY A 161 -7.22 3.64 -24.41
CA GLY A 161 -7.42 3.56 -22.95
C GLY A 161 -8.89 3.61 -22.51
N TYR A 162 -9.75 4.30 -23.26
CA TYR A 162 -11.14 4.59 -22.89
C TYR A 162 -11.97 3.34 -22.62
N HIS A 163 -11.80 2.28 -23.42
CA HIS A 163 -12.57 1.05 -23.26
C HIS A 163 -12.21 0.23 -22.00
N LYS A 164 -10.99 0.33 -21.48
CA LYS A 164 -10.56 -0.39 -20.27
C LYS A 164 -10.63 0.46 -19.01
N ASP A 165 -10.39 1.76 -19.14
CA ASP A 165 -10.40 2.68 -18.01
C ASP A 165 -11.80 3.07 -17.55
N THR A 166 -12.80 3.04 -18.44
CA THR A 166 -14.18 3.43 -18.08
C THR A 166 -14.91 2.37 -17.27
N PHE A 167 -14.58 1.09 -17.43
CA PHE A 167 -15.27 0.01 -16.71
C PHE A 167 -15.06 0.15 -15.20
N TRP A 168 -13.81 0.08 -14.74
CA TRP A 168 -13.52 0.15 -13.31
C TRP A 168 -13.86 1.54 -12.73
N LYS A 169 -13.68 2.62 -13.49
CA LYS A 169 -14.12 3.96 -13.05
C LYS A 169 -15.63 4.07 -12.85
N LYS A 170 -16.44 3.28 -13.56
CA LYS A 170 -17.90 3.22 -13.36
C LYS A 170 -18.25 2.42 -12.11
N GLU A 171 -17.67 1.24 -11.94
CA GLU A 171 -17.87 0.40 -10.75
C GLU A 171 -17.45 1.12 -9.46
N LEU A 172 -16.35 1.90 -9.50
CA LEU A 172 -15.89 2.65 -8.32
C LEU A 172 -16.67 3.95 -8.05
N ARG A 173 -17.70 4.31 -8.84
CA ARG A 173 -18.51 5.51 -8.56
C ARG A 173 -19.34 5.36 -7.30
N TYR A 174 -19.79 4.13 -7.01
CA TYR A 174 -20.63 3.88 -5.86
C TYR A 174 -19.79 3.82 -4.58
N ILE A 175 -19.90 4.87 -3.77
CA ILE A 175 -19.22 5.00 -2.47
C ILE A 175 -20.10 4.39 -1.39
N ASN A 176 -19.53 3.48 -0.60
CA ASN A 176 -20.20 2.91 0.56
C ASN A 176 -20.34 4.00 1.65
N PRO A 177 -21.56 4.35 2.08
CA PRO A 177 -21.78 5.38 3.08
C PRO A 177 -21.09 5.09 4.41
N TYR A 178 -20.93 3.82 4.79
CA TYR A 178 -20.38 3.38 6.08
C TYR A 178 -18.86 3.46 6.15
N THR A 179 -18.16 3.34 5.02
CA THR A 179 -16.68 3.33 4.96
C THR A 179 -16.10 4.58 4.28
N GLY A 180 -16.92 5.31 3.51
CA GLY A 180 -16.46 6.40 2.65
C GLY A 180 -15.58 5.93 1.50
N MET A 181 -15.58 4.63 1.19
CA MET A 181 -14.76 4.00 0.15
C MET A 181 -15.61 3.34 -0.92
N PRO A 182 -15.11 3.16 -2.16
CA PRO A 182 -15.86 2.46 -3.20
C PRO A 182 -16.16 1.01 -2.82
N ALA A 183 -17.42 0.61 -2.87
CA ALA A 183 -17.88 -0.69 -2.35
C ALA A 183 -17.31 -1.88 -3.11
N GLN A 184 -17.12 -1.74 -4.42
CA GLN A 184 -16.69 -2.82 -5.32
C GLN A 184 -15.16 -2.88 -5.52
N THR A 185 -14.37 -2.21 -4.68
CA THR A 185 -12.91 -2.13 -4.83
C THR A 185 -12.27 -3.51 -4.95
N GLU A 186 -12.64 -4.46 -4.09
CA GLU A 186 -12.13 -5.84 -4.13
C GLU A 186 -12.49 -6.55 -5.45
N GLN A 187 -13.75 -6.47 -5.88
CA GLN A 187 -14.23 -7.10 -7.11
C GLN A 187 -13.52 -6.53 -8.34
N VAL A 188 -13.30 -5.21 -8.37
CA VAL A 188 -12.53 -4.53 -9.41
C VAL A 188 -11.08 -5.01 -9.44
N LEU A 189 -10.40 -5.07 -8.29
CA LEU A 189 -9.01 -5.57 -8.23
C LEU A 189 -8.90 -7.02 -8.71
N ARG A 190 -9.83 -7.89 -8.29
CA ARG A 190 -9.88 -9.30 -8.71
C ARG A 190 -10.17 -9.44 -10.21
N SER A 191 -11.14 -8.69 -10.75
CA SER A 191 -11.49 -8.73 -12.18
C SER A 191 -10.36 -8.23 -13.08
N LEU A 192 -9.62 -7.21 -12.63
CA LEU A 192 -8.45 -6.68 -13.32
C LEU A 192 -7.18 -7.52 -13.09
N ARG A 193 -7.25 -8.59 -12.27
CA ARG A 193 -6.12 -9.46 -11.90
C ARG A 193 -4.94 -8.67 -11.34
N VAL A 194 -5.26 -7.67 -10.52
CA VAL A 194 -4.26 -6.91 -9.78
C VAL A 194 -3.76 -7.77 -8.63
N GLY A 195 -2.46 -7.99 -8.59
CA GLY A 195 -1.74 -8.50 -7.44
C GLY A 195 -0.67 -7.50 -6.99
N TRP A 196 0.07 -7.87 -5.96
CA TRP A 196 1.17 -7.06 -5.44
C TRP A 196 2.47 -7.86 -5.37
N GLU A 197 3.57 -7.16 -5.61
CA GLU A 197 4.93 -7.71 -5.54
C GLU A 197 5.79 -6.80 -4.66
N ILE A 198 6.73 -7.42 -3.94
CA ILE A 198 7.76 -6.70 -3.22
C ILE A 198 9.10 -6.93 -3.90
N THR A 199 9.82 -5.84 -4.13
CA THR A 199 11.21 -5.88 -4.59
C THR A 199 12.12 -5.42 -3.47
N LEU A 200 13.03 -6.30 -3.07
CA LEU A 200 14.06 -6.03 -2.07
C LEU A 200 15.40 -5.86 -2.76
N THR A 201 16.00 -4.69 -2.59
CA THR A 201 17.40 -4.45 -2.96
C THR A 201 18.25 -4.69 -1.74
N HIS A 202 19.24 -5.56 -1.86
CA HIS A 202 20.14 -5.94 -0.79
C HIS A 202 21.57 -6.09 -1.34
N LYS A 203 22.56 -6.30 -0.48
CA LYS A 203 23.98 -6.43 -0.91
C LYS A 203 24.22 -7.50 -1.99
N GLY A 204 23.38 -8.55 -2.01
CA GLY A 204 23.45 -9.66 -2.98
C GLY A 204 22.72 -9.39 -4.30
N GLY A 205 22.11 -8.21 -4.48
CA GLY A 205 21.37 -7.84 -5.69
C GLY A 205 19.91 -7.50 -5.41
N MET A 206 19.05 -7.75 -6.39
CA MET A 206 17.63 -7.43 -6.34
C MET A 206 16.81 -8.72 -6.38
N SER A 207 15.92 -8.92 -5.40
CA SER A 207 14.99 -10.06 -5.34
C SER A 207 13.55 -9.58 -5.41
N VAL A 208 12.74 -10.24 -6.22
CA VAL A 208 11.30 -9.96 -6.37
C VAL A 208 10.50 -11.11 -5.74
N TYR A 209 9.52 -10.76 -4.91
CA TYR A 209 8.65 -11.70 -4.20
C TYR A 209 7.21 -11.47 -4.60
N GLU A 210 6.54 -12.54 -5.04
CA GLU A 210 5.11 -12.53 -5.35
C GLU A 210 4.29 -12.64 -4.07
N GLN A 211 3.10 -12.03 -4.06
CA GLN A 211 2.18 -12.15 -2.91
C GLN A 211 1.85 -13.61 -2.61
N SER A 212 1.88 -13.98 -1.33
CA SER A 212 1.40 -15.28 -0.87
C SER A 212 -0.12 -15.25 -0.65
N GLN A 213 -0.60 -14.22 0.08
CA GLN A 213 -2.00 -14.12 0.50
C GLN A 213 -2.46 -12.65 0.52
N ALA A 214 -3.75 -12.43 0.31
CA ALA A 214 -4.37 -11.10 0.42
C ALA A 214 -5.72 -11.20 1.15
N PHE A 215 -5.88 -10.38 2.19
CA PHE A 215 -7.08 -10.30 3.02
C PHE A 215 -7.75 -8.96 2.82
N PHE A 216 -8.97 -8.95 2.29
CA PHE A 216 -9.74 -7.74 2.04
C PHE A 216 -10.62 -7.41 3.25
N THR A 217 -10.69 -6.13 3.58
CA THR A 217 -11.62 -5.53 4.53
C THR A 217 -12.42 -4.43 3.83
N ASP A 218 -13.36 -3.79 4.52
CA ASP A 218 -14.25 -2.82 3.87
C ASP A 218 -13.52 -1.53 3.41
N SER A 219 -12.32 -1.24 3.94
CA SER A 219 -11.56 -0.02 3.62
C SER A 219 -10.07 -0.24 3.35
N SER A 220 -9.54 -1.45 3.51
CA SER A 220 -8.13 -1.78 3.23
C SER A 220 -7.93 -3.24 2.81
N VAL A 221 -6.79 -3.52 2.17
CA VAL A 221 -6.30 -4.87 1.89
C VAL A 221 -5.00 -5.12 2.65
N THR A 222 -4.91 -6.26 3.31
CA THR A 222 -3.67 -6.75 3.94
C THR A 222 -3.06 -7.80 3.06
N VAL A 223 -1.89 -7.51 2.50
CA VAL A 223 -1.14 -8.42 1.63
C VAL A 223 0.01 -9.02 2.42
N CYS A 224 0.21 -10.32 2.32
CA CYS A 224 1.23 -11.07 3.02
C CYS A 224 2.19 -11.74 2.02
N TRP A 225 3.49 -11.68 2.32
CA TRP A 225 4.55 -12.42 1.66
C TRP A 225 5.22 -13.29 2.70
N CYS A 226 4.94 -14.59 2.65
CA CYS A 226 5.41 -15.55 3.64
C CYS A 226 6.40 -16.56 3.05
N ASP A 227 6.48 -16.62 1.72
CA ASP A 227 7.18 -17.68 1.01
C ASP A 227 8.39 -17.07 0.26
N GLY A 228 9.55 -17.71 0.37
CA GLY A 228 10.76 -17.29 -0.32
C GLY A 228 12.03 -17.29 0.53
N VAL A 229 13.18 -17.13 -0.14
CA VAL A 229 14.49 -17.03 0.51
C VAL A 229 14.78 -15.58 0.85
N TRP A 230 14.48 -15.21 2.08
CA TRP A 230 14.59 -13.84 2.55
C TRP A 230 16.02 -13.41 2.91
N PRO A 231 16.41 -12.16 2.61
CA PRO A 231 17.69 -11.62 3.04
C PRO A 231 17.67 -11.27 4.53
N LYS A 232 18.87 -11.06 5.10
CA LYS A 232 19.00 -10.44 6.42
C LYS A 232 18.59 -8.98 6.32
N ILE A 233 17.87 -8.50 7.34
CA ILE A 233 17.40 -7.12 7.37
C ILE A 233 18.55 -6.10 7.31
N LYS A 234 19.72 -6.45 7.87
CA LYS A 234 20.93 -5.60 7.85
C LYS A 234 21.55 -5.41 6.47
N ASP A 235 21.22 -6.29 5.52
CA ASP A 235 21.74 -6.21 4.16
C ASP A 235 20.77 -5.50 3.21
N LEU A 236 19.58 -5.13 3.69
CA LEU A 236 18.54 -4.45 2.93
C LEU A 236 18.91 -2.96 2.74
N SER A 237 18.83 -2.47 1.50
CA SER A 237 19.07 -1.06 1.15
C SER A 237 17.80 -0.34 0.70
N SER A 238 16.89 -1.03 0.02
CA SER A 238 15.59 -0.45 -0.35
C SER A 238 14.51 -1.50 -0.47
N LEU A 239 13.28 -1.11 -0.17
CA LEU A 239 12.08 -1.90 -0.36
C LEU A 239 11.12 -1.15 -1.28
N GLN A 240 10.64 -1.84 -2.31
CA GLN A 240 9.65 -1.31 -3.24
C GLN A 240 8.43 -2.22 -3.27
N LEU A 241 7.25 -1.62 -3.18
CA LEU A 241 5.96 -2.29 -3.33
C LEU A 241 5.36 -1.90 -4.67
N HIS A 242 5.02 -2.88 -5.49
CA HIS A 242 4.42 -2.70 -6.80
C HIS A 242 3.04 -3.33 -6.87
N GLY A 243 2.11 -2.64 -7.54
CA GLY A 243 0.89 -3.24 -8.08
C GLY A 243 1.20 -3.84 -9.45
N VAL A 244 0.80 -5.08 -9.68
CA VAL A 244 1.09 -5.82 -10.91
C VAL A 244 -0.18 -6.38 -11.52
N VAL A 245 -0.26 -6.34 -12.85
CA VAL A 245 -1.35 -6.97 -13.61
C VAL A 245 -0.76 -8.14 -14.39
N ARG A 246 -1.27 -9.35 -14.16
CA ARG A 246 -0.84 -10.57 -14.84
C ARG A 246 -1.82 -10.97 -15.95
N GLN A 247 -1.30 -11.47 -17.06
CA GLN A 247 -2.12 -11.91 -18.19
C GLN A 247 -2.84 -13.23 -17.90
N ALA A 248 -4.03 -13.39 -18.48
CA ALA A 248 -4.76 -14.64 -18.45
C ALA A 248 -4.21 -15.63 -19.49
N GLY A 249 -3.73 -16.79 -19.06
CA GLY A 249 -3.55 -17.96 -19.93
C GLY A 249 -2.33 -17.98 -20.85
N GLY A 250 -1.27 -17.20 -20.58
CA GLY A 250 0.02 -17.34 -21.27
C GLY A 250 0.99 -18.23 -20.49
N ALA A 251 1.95 -18.85 -21.19
CA ALA A 251 3.08 -19.59 -20.61
C ALA A 251 3.79 -18.78 -19.50
N PRO A 252 4.56 -19.41 -18.59
CA PRO A 252 5.19 -18.76 -17.44
C PRO A 252 6.40 -17.90 -17.86
N GLU A 253 6.19 -16.92 -18.72
CA GLU A 253 7.06 -15.77 -18.76
C GLU A 253 6.78 -14.97 -17.48
N HIS A 254 7.70 -15.06 -16.52
CA HIS A 254 7.65 -14.45 -15.18
C HIS A 254 7.47 -12.91 -15.16
N LYS A 255 7.17 -12.26 -16.29
CA LYS A 255 7.12 -10.82 -16.42
C LYS A 255 5.67 -10.32 -16.38
N PRO A 256 5.30 -9.48 -15.40
CA PRO A 256 3.96 -8.92 -15.35
C PRO A 256 3.70 -8.02 -16.57
N ARG A 257 2.46 -8.04 -17.08
CA ARG A 257 2.02 -7.18 -18.19
C ARG A 257 2.14 -5.70 -17.83
N TRP A 258 1.88 -5.39 -16.57
CA TRP A 258 1.96 -4.03 -16.03
C TRP A 258 2.54 -4.07 -14.64
N ARG A 259 3.32 -3.04 -14.31
CA ARG A 259 3.95 -2.86 -13.00
C ARG A 259 3.93 -1.38 -12.61
N SER A 260 3.25 -1.07 -11.51
CA SER A 260 3.08 0.28 -10.98
C SER A 260 3.68 0.37 -9.59
N LEU A 261 4.57 1.34 -9.36
CA LEU A 261 5.15 1.58 -8.04
C LEU A 261 4.09 2.20 -7.11
N ILE A 262 3.80 1.51 -6.01
CA ILE A 262 2.86 1.98 -4.97
C ILE A 262 3.62 2.70 -3.87
N SER A 263 4.77 2.16 -3.48
CA SER A 263 5.65 2.76 -2.48
C SER A 263 7.10 2.33 -2.70
N LYS A 264 8.03 3.28 -2.53
CA LYS A 264 9.46 3.02 -2.37
C LYS A 264 9.90 3.55 -1.00
N MET A 265 10.78 2.79 -0.35
CA MET A 265 11.43 3.13 0.91
C MET A 265 12.91 2.81 0.79
N GLU A 266 13.74 3.70 1.32
CA GLU A 266 15.17 3.48 1.46
C GLU A 266 15.45 3.15 2.93
N VAL A 267 16.31 2.16 3.14
CA VAL A 267 16.67 1.67 4.47
C VAL A 267 18.12 2.05 4.69
N HIS A 268 18.38 2.93 5.66
CA HIS A 268 19.73 3.33 5.98
C HIS A 268 20.35 2.37 6.98
N ARG A 269 21.65 2.07 6.83
CA ARG A 269 22.36 1.10 7.69
C ARG A 269 22.44 1.55 9.15
N ASP A 270 22.35 2.85 9.39
CA ASP A 270 22.43 3.47 10.72
C ASP A 270 21.07 3.59 11.42
N ASP A 271 19.99 3.17 10.76
CA ASP A 271 18.65 3.21 11.35
C ASP A 271 18.56 2.21 12.50
N LYS A 272 18.33 2.75 13.70
CA LYS A 272 17.95 1.92 14.86
C LYS A 272 16.57 1.33 14.58
N TRP A 273 16.54 0.04 14.27
CA TRP A 273 15.32 -0.74 14.09
C TRP A 273 14.42 -0.63 15.32
N LYS A 274 13.29 0.07 15.17
CA LYS A 274 12.25 0.16 16.20
C LYS A 274 11.38 -1.09 16.10
N PHE A 275 11.24 -1.81 17.20
CA PHE A 275 10.35 -2.97 17.28
C PHE A 275 9.07 -2.59 18.00
N PHE A 276 7.93 -3.04 17.48
CA PHE A 276 6.62 -2.72 18.07
C PHE A 276 5.90 -3.94 18.65
N GLY A 277 6.37 -5.14 18.35
CA GLY A 277 5.82 -6.39 18.86
C GLY A 277 6.83 -7.53 18.76
N SER A 278 6.72 -8.53 19.63
CA SER A 278 7.48 -9.77 19.49
C SER A 278 6.82 -10.94 20.19
N ASP A 279 7.04 -12.15 19.68
CA ASP A 279 6.69 -13.40 20.36
C ASP A 279 7.95 -14.24 20.65
N ARG A 280 7.84 -15.56 20.78
CA ARG A 280 9.01 -16.42 21.06
C ARG A 280 9.98 -16.52 19.88
N LEU A 281 9.53 -16.32 18.64
CA LEU A 281 10.28 -16.61 17.43
C LEU A 281 10.58 -15.38 16.59
N VAL A 282 9.68 -14.41 16.57
CA VAL A 282 9.67 -13.28 15.63
C VAL A 282 9.60 -11.94 16.37
N LYS A 283 10.24 -10.91 15.81
CA LYS A 283 10.03 -9.50 16.15
C LYS A 283 9.42 -8.77 14.97
N LEU A 284 8.49 -7.85 15.25
CA LEU A 284 7.88 -6.98 14.24
C LEU A 284 8.60 -5.64 14.18
N VAL A 285 8.95 -5.24 12.97
CA VAL A 285 9.49 -3.93 12.64
C VAL A 285 8.48 -3.20 11.75
N PRO A 286 8.02 -2.01 12.15
CA PRO A 286 7.17 -1.20 11.31
C PRO A 286 8.06 -0.47 10.29
N LEU A 287 7.65 -0.48 9.04
CA LEU A 287 8.17 0.40 8.00
C LEU A 287 7.10 1.44 7.66
N ASP A 288 7.49 2.45 6.90
CA ASP A 288 6.56 3.50 6.48
C ASP A 288 5.40 2.95 5.64
N LYS A 289 4.36 3.77 5.47
CA LYS A 289 3.22 3.51 4.55
C LYS A 289 2.54 2.14 4.74
N GLY A 290 2.46 1.66 5.98
CA GLY A 290 1.69 0.47 6.34
C GLY A 290 2.38 -0.87 6.07
N ILE A 291 3.70 -0.87 5.83
CA ILE A 291 4.48 -2.10 5.66
C ILE A 291 5.05 -2.54 7.01
N THR A 292 5.05 -3.84 7.28
CA THR A 292 5.55 -4.46 8.51
C THR A 292 6.41 -5.66 8.15
N LEU A 293 7.60 -5.74 8.74
CA LEU A 293 8.49 -6.88 8.61
C LEU A 293 8.41 -7.76 9.86
N GLY A 294 8.24 -9.07 9.67
CA GLY A 294 8.54 -10.07 10.70
C GLY A 294 9.97 -10.54 10.55
N ILE A 295 10.75 -10.57 11.64
CA ILE A 295 12.16 -10.97 11.64
C ILE A 295 12.39 -12.07 12.66
N TRP A 296 13.09 -13.14 12.26
CA TRP A 296 13.50 -14.21 13.16
C TRP A 296 14.44 -13.72 14.27
N LYS A 297 14.10 -14.06 15.51
CA LYS A 297 14.96 -13.81 16.68
C LYS A 297 16.25 -14.63 16.54
N GLY A 298 17.40 -13.97 16.71
CA GLY A 298 18.73 -14.58 16.62
C GLY A 298 19.39 -14.41 15.25
N THR A 299 18.71 -14.79 14.16
CA THR A 299 19.32 -14.77 12.82
C THR A 299 19.20 -13.44 12.08
N TRP A 300 18.25 -12.57 12.48
CA TRP A 300 17.94 -11.30 11.81
C TRP A 300 17.52 -11.45 10.34
N ILE A 301 17.08 -12.65 9.97
CA ILE A 301 16.52 -12.96 8.64
C ILE A 301 15.05 -12.55 8.64
N ILE A 302 14.58 -11.94 7.54
CA ILE A 302 13.16 -11.61 7.38
C ILE A 302 12.38 -12.94 7.30
N ALA A 303 11.33 -13.07 8.10
CA ALA A 303 10.45 -14.22 8.15
C ALA A 303 9.28 -14.05 7.17
N PHE A 304 8.69 -12.86 7.18
CA PHE A 304 7.56 -12.50 6.34
C PHE A 304 7.47 -10.98 6.22
N ILE A 305 6.75 -10.52 5.22
CA ILE A 305 6.38 -9.11 5.05
C ILE A 305 4.87 -9.01 4.98
N VAL A 306 4.30 -8.00 5.63
CA VAL A 306 2.88 -7.67 5.56
C VAL A 306 2.74 -6.21 5.15
N ALA A 307 1.92 -5.92 4.15
CA ALA A 307 1.58 -4.56 3.75
C ALA A 307 0.07 -4.34 3.89
N ASN A 308 -0.32 -3.30 4.62
CA ASN A 308 -1.71 -2.86 4.72
C ASN A 308 -1.93 -1.65 3.82
N LEU A 309 -2.77 -1.81 2.80
CA LEU A 309 -3.04 -0.81 1.78
C LEU A 309 -4.49 -0.34 1.89
N HIS A 310 -4.67 0.91 2.28
CA HIS A 310 -5.96 1.57 2.24
C HIS A 310 -6.53 1.59 0.81
N PHE A 311 -7.85 1.42 0.68
CA PHE A 311 -8.56 1.48 -0.61
C PHE A 311 -8.53 2.84 -1.29
N HIS A 312 -7.99 3.88 -0.64
CA HIS A 312 -7.98 5.22 -1.20
C HIS A 312 -7.09 5.24 -2.44
N LYS A 313 -7.75 5.36 -3.58
CA LYS A 313 -7.15 5.33 -4.92
C LYS A 313 -6.27 4.09 -5.16
N ILE A 314 -6.59 2.95 -4.55
CA ILE A 314 -5.72 1.75 -4.63
C ILE A 314 -5.66 1.19 -6.05
N VAL A 315 -6.77 1.26 -6.79
CA VAL A 315 -6.86 0.81 -8.18
C VAL A 315 -5.98 1.70 -9.05
N GLU A 316 -6.10 3.03 -8.89
CA GLU A 316 -5.27 4.01 -9.58
C GLU A 316 -3.78 3.86 -9.24
N ARG A 317 -3.44 3.67 -7.95
CA ARG A 317 -2.06 3.44 -7.50
C ARG A 317 -1.47 2.15 -8.08
N SER A 318 -2.31 1.16 -8.36
CA SER A 318 -1.88 -0.13 -8.92
C SER A 318 -1.83 -0.16 -10.45
N LEU A 319 -2.53 0.77 -11.14
CA LEU A 319 -2.68 0.75 -12.59
C LEU A 319 -2.09 1.98 -13.30
N LEU A 320 -2.13 3.16 -12.68
CA LEU A 320 -1.78 4.43 -13.33
C LEU A 320 -0.38 4.95 -12.97
N GLY A 321 0.34 4.26 -12.09
CA GLY A 321 1.75 4.54 -11.83
C GLY A 321 2.66 3.84 -12.83
N SER A 322 3.93 4.23 -12.83
CA SER A 322 4.97 3.57 -13.63
C SER A 322 5.81 2.63 -12.75
N PRO A 323 6.68 1.79 -13.33
CA PRO A 323 7.54 0.90 -12.54
C PRO A 323 8.48 1.64 -11.57
N PHE A 324 8.78 2.91 -11.87
CA PHE A 324 9.76 3.73 -11.16
C PHE A 324 9.14 4.92 -10.43
N CYS A 325 7.93 5.34 -10.79
CA CYS A 325 7.27 6.52 -10.24
C CYS A 325 5.89 6.16 -9.68
N THR A 326 5.63 6.64 -8.47
CA THR A 326 4.32 6.49 -7.84
C THR A 326 3.26 7.31 -8.57
N TYR A 327 2.05 6.77 -8.68
CA TYR A 327 0.90 7.55 -9.14
C TYR A 327 0.68 8.78 -8.24
N ARG A 328 0.64 9.95 -8.87
CA ARG A 328 0.24 11.20 -8.24
C ARG A 328 -1.05 11.68 -8.90
N PRO A 329 -2.13 11.88 -8.13
CA PRO A 329 -3.31 12.57 -8.65
C PRO A 329 -2.91 13.95 -9.16
N MET A 330 -3.62 14.45 -10.16
CA MET A 330 -3.44 15.83 -10.63
C MET A 330 -3.74 16.80 -9.48
N GLU A 331 -2.71 17.52 -9.02
CA GLU A 331 -2.86 18.63 -8.08
C GLU A 331 -3.37 19.82 -8.89
N ILE A 332 -4.61 20.22 -8.66
CA ILE A 332 -5.12 21.49 -9.16
C ILE A 332 -4.53 22.54 -8.21
N SER A 333 -3.64 23.39 -8.72
CA SER A 333 -3.15 24.51 -7.93
C SER A 333 -4.33 25.44 -7.66
N PRO A 334 -4.66 25.74 -6.39
CA PRO A 334 -5.66 26.74 -6.10
C PRO A 334 -5.15 28.11 -6.54
N LEU A 335 -5.98 28.84 -7.27
CA LEU A 335 -5.69 30.18 -7.78
C LEU A 335 -5.92 31.29 -6.74
N TYR A 336 -6.41 30.93 -5.55
CA TYR A 336 -6.80 31.88 -4.50
C TYR A 336 -6.18 31.50 -3.15
N ASP A 337 -5.69 32.50 -2.42
CA ASP A 337 -4.92 32.34 -1.17
C ASP A 337 -5.66 32.90 0.07
N ASP A 338 -6.90 33.37 -0.09
CA ASP A 338 -7.71 33.91 1.01
C ASP A 338 -8.50 32.79 1.69
N MET A 339 -7.95 32.25 2.77
CA MET A 339 -8.71 31.44 3.72
C MET A 339 -9.57 32.37 4.59
N ASP A 340 -10.88 32.17 4.61
CA ASP A 340 -11.77 32.86 5.55
C ASP A 340 -11.42 32.45 7.00
N PRO A 341 -11.01 33.40 7.88
CA PRO A 341 -10.68 33.10 9.28
C PRO A 341 -11.87 32.59 10.10
N ASP A 342 -13.11 32.79 9.64
CA ASP A 342 -14.33 32.33 10.31
C ASP A 342 -14.79 30.92 9.85
N TYR A 343 -13.99 30.22 9.03
CA TYR A 343 -14.37 28.90 8.55
C TYR A 343 -14.44 27.87 9.68
N THR A 344 -15.62 27.26 9.84
CA THR A 344 -15.84 26.23 10.85
C THR A 344 -15.54 24.84 10.29
N PHE A 345 -14.62 24.10 10.90
CA PHE A 345 -14.27 22.72 10.52
C PHE A 345 -15.35 21.70 10.98
N GLN A 346 -16.60 21.91 10.57
CA GLN A 346 -17.72 21.06 10.97
C GLN A 346 -17.96 19.92 9.95
N GLY A 347 -18.78 18.95 10.32
CA GLY A 347 -19.25 17.89 9.42
C GLY A 347 -18.25 16.82 8.98
N TYR A 348 -17.00 16.86 9.45
CA TYR A 348 -16.03 15.78 9.19
C TYR A 348 -16.47 14.45 9.81
N THR A 349 -16.13 13.35 9.15
CA THR A 349 -16.41 11.99 9.66
C THR A 349 -15.10 11.23 9.82
N ALA A 350 -14.83 10.69 11.02
CA ALA A 350 -13.72 9.77 11.24
C ALA A 350 -14.18 8.33 11.25
N ILE A 351 -13.45 7.47 10.55
CA ILE A 351 -13.66 6.02 10.52
C ILE A 351 -12.35 5.36 10.91
N ILE A 352 -12.36 4.61 12.01
CA ILE A 352 -11.19 3.88 12.52
C ILE A 352 -11.52 2.39 12.55
N LEU A 353 -10.72 1.60 11.85
CA LEU A 353 -10.81 0.16 11.81
C LEU A 353 -9.54 -0.44 12.41
N LEU A 354 -9.67 -1.15 13.53
CA LEU A 354 -8.59 -2.03 14.00
C LEU A 354 -8.88 -3.45 13.53
N HIS A 355 -7.88 -4.08 12.94
CA HIS A 355 -8.02 -5.42 12.41
C HIS A 355 -6.67 -6.14 12.36
N ASN A 356 -6.73 -7.44 12.08
CA ASN A 356 -5.56 -8.23 11.73
C ASN A 356 -5.83 -8.99 10.41
N SER A 357 -4.97 -9.94 10.06
CA SER A 357 -5.11 -10.76 8.85
C SER A 357 -6.28 -11.75 8.90
N VAL A 358 -6.84 -12.02 10.08
CA VAL A 358 -7.87 -13.05 10.27
C VAL A 358 -9.25 -12.44 10.56
N ARG A 359 -9.30 -11.35 11.33
CA ARG A 359 -10.55 -10.75 11.80
C ARG A 359 -10.47 -9.25 11.97
N ARG A 360 -11.66 -8.65 12.00
CA ARG A 360 -11.91 -7.30 12.48
C ARG A 360 -11.93 -7.29 14.01
N ILE A 361 -11.25 -6.33 14.63
CA ILE A 361 -11.17 -6.17 16.08
C ILE A 361 -12.19 -5.13 16.56
N ILE A 362 -12.18 -3.95 15.94
CA ILE A 362 -13.15 -2.89 16.20
C ILE A 362 -13.36 -2.04 14.95
N HIS A 363 -14.56 -1.50 14.77
CA HIS A 363 -14.88 -0.54 13.73
C HIS A 363 -15.65 0.62 14.35
N LEU A 364 -15.10 1.81 14.24
CA LEU A 364 -15.57 3.01 14.89
C LEU A 364 -15.88 4.04 13.82
N ARG A 365 -17.05 4.65 13.91
CA ARG A 365 -17.47 5.76 13.04
C ARG A 365 -17.94 6.90 13.92
N TYR A 366 -17.34 8.06 13.73
CA TYR A 366 -17.67 9.29 14.44
C TYR A 366 -18.13 10.34 13.42
N SER A 367 -19.40 10.69 13.46
CA SER A 367 -20.05 11.58 12.49
C SER A 367 -21.17 12.38 13.18
N PRO A 368 -21.15 13.72 13.16
CA PRO A 368 -20.01 14.58 12.80
C PRO A 368 -18.94 14.58 13.91
N LEU A 369 -17.69 14.86 13.53
CA LEU A 369 -16.62 15.21 14.47
C LEU A 369 -16.90 16.63 14.99
N LEU A 370 -17.28 16.72 16.26
CA LEU A 370 -17.56 18.00 16.89
C LEU A 370 -16.27 18.73 17.27
N TYR A 371 -16.23 20.01 16.91
CA TYR A 371 -15.16 20.94 17.24
C TYR A 371 -15.65 21.94 18.30
N GLY A 372 -14.83 22.19 19.33
CA GLY A 372 -15.00 23.29 20.27
C GLY A 372 -13.89 24.31 20.05
N ARG A 373 -14.21 25.61 20.11
CA ARG A 373 -13.26 26.72 19.82
C ARG A 373 -11.94 26.66 20.60
N ASP A 374 -11.91 25.99 21.75
CA ASP A 374 -10.73 25.84 22.62
C ASP A 374 -9.78 24.68 22.23
N ASN A 375 -10.05 23.97 21.12
CA ASN A 375 -9.35 22.75 20.74
C ASN A 375 -8.20 22.93 19.72
N ILE A 376 -7.87 24.17 19.33
CA ILE A 376 -6.67 24.45 18.52
C ILE A 376 -5.49 24.63 19.46
N ARG A 377 -4.52 23.72 19.39
CA ARG A 377 -3.26 23.83 20.16
C ARG A 377 -2.08 23.43 19.29
N GLY A 378 -1.08 24.31 19.20
CA GLY A 378 0.20 24.03 18.54
C GLY A 378 0.09 23.69 17.05
N GLY A 379 -0.84 24.32 16.32
CA GLY A 379 -1.05 24.06 14.89
C GLY A 379 -1.86 22.79 14.56
N PHE A 380 -2.47 22.15 15.56
CA PHE A 380 -3.34 20.99 15.36
C PHE A 380 -4.77 21.26 15.85
N VAL A 381 -5.75 20.77 15.10
CA VAL A 381 -7.15 20.67 15.53
C VAL A 381 -7.36 19.36 16.25
N GLN A 382 -7.88 19.42 17.47
CA GLN A 382 -8.11 18.24 18.29
C GLN A 382 -9.60 17.88 18.38
N PHE A 383 -9.93 16.64 18.03
CA PHE A 383 -11.24 16.02 18.20
C PHE A 383 -11.18 14.98 19.32
N ARG A 384 -12.22 14.91 20.14
CA ARG A 384 -12.36 13.91 21.23
C ARG A 384 -13.69 13.17 21.08
N PRO A 385 -13.76 12.15 20.18
CA PRO A 385 -15.02 11.47 19.91
C PRO A 385 -15.52 10.58 21.05
N ILE A 386 -14.61 10.06 21.89
CA ILE A 386 -14.97 9.32 23.11
C ILE A 386 -14.28 9.99 24.29
N ASN A 387 -15.07 10.36 25.28
CA ASN A 387 -14.59 10.95 26.53
C ASN A 387 -14.44 9.87 27.61
N ILE A 388 -13.27 9.84 28.25
CA ILE A 388 -12.94 8.94 29.37
C ILE A 388 -13.93 9.09 30.53
N ALA A 389 -14.48 10.28 30.73
CA ALA A 389 -15.45 10.54 31.79
C ALA A 389 -16.86 9.99 31.47
N ASN A 390 -17.18 9.70 30.20
CA ASN A 390 -18.51 9.28 29.80
C ASN A 390 -18.60 7.76 29.57
N LEU A 391 -19.03 7.05 30.62
CA LEU A 391 -19.21 5.60 30.62
C LEU A 391 -20.13 5.06 29.52
N SER A 392 -21.07 5.88 29.02
CA SER A 392 -22.02 5.46 27.97
C SER A 392 -21.39 5.35 26.58
N GLU A 393 -20.24 5.99 26.36
CA GLU A 393 -19.49 5.97 25.09
C GLU A 393 -18.48 4.81 25.02
N HIS A 394 -18.29 4.09 26.14
CA HIS A 394 -17.33 3.01 26.21
C HIS A 394 -17.74 1.83 25.33
N THR A 395 -16.84 1.42 24.44
CA THR A 395 -17.14 0.41 23.43
C THR A 395 -16.33 -0.87 23.71
N PRO A 396 -16.98 -2.05 23.82
CA PRO A 396 -16.26 -3.31 23.97
C PRO A 396 -15.50 -3.66 22.70
N VAL A 397 -14.30 -4.19 22.85
CA VAL A 397 -13.44 -4.65 21.75
C VAL A 397 -13.69 -6.15 21.53
N SER A 398 -13.78 -6.58 20.28
CA SER A 398 -13.98 -7.99 19.97
C SER A 398 -12.71 -8.82 20.25
N GLY A 399 -12.68 -9.43 21.43
CA GLY A 399 -11.63 -10.35 21.85
C GLY A 399 -10.27 -9.70 22.13
N LYS A 400 -9.22 -10.53 22.17
CA LYS A 400 -7.84 -10.09 22.42
C LYS A 400 -7.24 -9.43 21.18
N ILE A 401 -6.52 -8.33 21.39
CA ILE A 401 -5.77 -7.62 20.35
C ILE A 401 -4.48 -8.39 20.10
N SER A 402 -4.34 -8.95 18.90
CA SER A 402 -3.17 -9.72 18.52
C SER A 402 -2.93 -9.71 17.00
N PHE A 403 -1.66 -9.93 16.64
CA PHE A 403 -1.14 -9.97 15.29
C PHE A 403 -0.70 -11.40 14.96
N PRO A 404 -1.58 -12.22 14.35
CA PRO A 404 -1.25 -13.56 13.93
C PRO A 404 -0.36 -13.51 12.69
N TRP A 405 0.64 -14.40 12.67
CA TRP A 405 1.51 -14.60 11.53
C TRP A 405 1.70 -16.08 11.24
N LYS A 406 1.89 -16.40 9.96
CA LYS A 406 2.10 -17.76 9.50
C LYS A 406 3.12 -17.74 8.36
N THR A 407 4.02 -18.69 8.40
CA THR A 407 4.99 -19.05 7.35
C THR A 407 4.75 -20.53 6.99
N ASP A 408 5.44 -21.04 5.96
CA ASP A 408 5.28 -22.43 5.47
C ASP A 408 5.22 -23.50 6.57
N ARG A 409 6.03 -23.36 7.62
CA ARG A 409 6.19 -24.39 8.66
C ARG A 409 5.88 -23.91 10.08
N LEU A 410 5.78 -22.60 10.29
CA LEU A 410 5.66 -22.01 11.62
C LEU A 410 4.54 -20.98 11.65
N GLN A 411 3.86 -20.90 12.79
CA GLN A 411 2.83 -19.91 13.06
C GLN A 411 3.01 -19.36 14.47
N GLY A 412 2.55 -18.14 14.67
CA GLY A 412 2.59 -17.47 15.96
C GLY A 412 1.53 -16.38 16.06
N ASP A 413 1.37 -15.85 17.26
CA ASP A 413 0.45 -14.76 17.53
C ASP A 413 1.09 -13.76 18.48
N ILE A 414 1.30 -12.54 17.98
CA ILE A 414 1.99 -11.48 18.70
C ILE A 414 0.93 -10.63 19.41
N LYS A 415 0.91 -10.69 20.74
CA LYS A 415 -0.06 -9.97 21.58
C LYS A 415 0.13 -8.45 21.46
N ASN A 416 -0.95 -7.71 21.73
CA ASN A 416 -0.96 -6.26 21.87
C ASN A 416 -0.55 -5.51 20.59
N CYS A 417 -0.69 -6.14 19.43
CA CYS A 417 -0.35 -5.57 18.13
C CYS A 417 -1.51 -5.78 17.16
N CYS A 418 -1.81 -4.81 16.31
CA CYS A 418 -2.77 -4.95 15.21
C CYS A 418 -2.51 -3.91 14.11
N MET A 419 -3.29 -3.97 13.03
CA MET A 419 -3.32 -2.94 12.01
C MET A 419 -4.44 -1.93 12.30
N MET A 420 -4.13 -0.65 12.14
CA MET A 420 -5.10 0.44 12.15
C MET A 420 -5.27 0.98 10.71
N THR A 421 -6.51 1.02 10.25
CA THR A 421 -6.91 1.75 9.04
C THR A 421 -7.76 2.94 9.47
N LEU A 422 -7.34 4.15 9.10
CA LEU A 422 -7.99 5.43 9.39
C LEU A 422 -8.46 6.08 8.09
N THR A 423 -9.74 6.44 8.04
CA THR A 423 -10.32 7.28 6.99
C THR A 423 -10.95 8.50 7.64
N ILE A 424 -10.51 9.71 7.28
CA ILE A 424 -11.27 10.92 7.56
C ILE A 424 -11.90 11.45 6.27
N LEU A 425 -13.20 11.67 6.33
CA LEU A 425 -14.02 12.23 5.27
C LEU A 425 -14.37 13.69 5.60
N ASP A 426 -14.42 14.54 4.58
CA ASP A 426 -14.99 15.89 4.70
C ASP A 426 -16.53 15.87 4.71
N GLU A 427 -17.14 17.05 4.78
CA GLU A 427 -18.60 17.25 4.76
C GLU A 427 -19.27 16.65 3.53
N ALA A 428 -18.57 16.63 2.38
CA ALA A 428 -19.03 16.06 1.13
C ALA A 428 -18.74 14.54 1.05
N LEU A 429 -18.36 13.92 2.17
CA LEU A 429 -17.96 12.51 2.30
C LEU A 429 -16.76 12.14 1.42
N ARG A 430 -15.90 13.10 1.08
CA ARG A 430 -14.70 12.85 0.28
C ARG A 430 -13.53 12.52 1.21
N PRO A 431 -12.80 11.43 0.95
CA PRO A 431 -11.66 11.05 1.77
C PRO A 431 -10.51 12.04 1.62
N PHE A 432 -10.08 12.63 2.74
CA PHE A 432 -9.00 13.63 2.77
C PHE A 432 -7.73 13.13 3.48
N TRP A 433 -7.89 12.29 4.51
CA TRP A 433 -6.79 11.67 5.25
C TRP A 433 -7.05 10.17 5.40
N CYS A 434 -6.24 9.39 4.67
CA CYS A 434 -6.33 7.94 4.64
C CYS A 434 -4.98 7.35 5.05
N VAL A 435 -4.98 6.51 6.09
CA VAL A 435 -3.79 5.91 6.67
C VAL A 435 -4.03 4.44 6.94
N SER A 436 -2.99 3.65 6.71
CA SER A 436 -2.90 2.26 7.15
C SER A 436 -1.56 2.09 7.86
N SER A 437 -1.57 1.68 9.12
CA SER A 437 -0.34 1.52 9.91
C SER A 437 -0.45 0.38 10.93
N PRO A 438 0.63 -0.38 11.19
CA PRO A 438 0.70 -1.17 12.39
C PRO A 438 0.65 -0.27 13.63
N VAL A 439 0.01 -0.76 14.68
CA VAL A 439 -0.12 -0.09 15.98
C VAL A 439 0.06 -1.09 17.12
N THR A 440 0.59 -0.60 18.24
CA THR A 440 0.82 -1.39 19.45
C THR A 440 0.02 -0.81 20.60
N LEU A 441 -0.48 -1.73 21.41
CA LEU A 441 -1.13 -1.45 22.67
C LEU A 441 -0.08 -1.48 23.80
N LEU A 442 0.21 -0.32 24.39
CA LEU A 442 1.19 -0.15 25.46
C LEU A 442 0.50 -0.05 26.80
N LEU A 443 0.96 -0.81 27.81
CA LEU A 443 0.47 -0.69 29.18
C LEU A 443 0.91 0.65 29.77
N VAL A 444 -0.04 1.42 30.31
CA VAL A 444 0.20 2.70 30.98
C VAL A 444 -0.18 2.54 32.45
N ARG A 445 0.78 2.77 33.35
CA ARG A 445 0.50 2.89 34.78
C ARG A 445 0.26 4.36 35.08
N CYS A 446 -1.00 4.76 35.22
CA CYS A 446 -1.37 6.11 35.65
C CYS A 446 -1.52 6.14 37.18
N PRO A 447 -0.75 6.98 37.91
CA PRO A 447 -0.88 7.12 39.37
C PRO A 447 -2.12 7.91 39.83
N LEU A 448 -2.85 8.56 38.93
CA LEU A 448 -3.82 9.63 39.26
C LEU A 448 -5.30 9.20 39.26
N MET A 449 -5.61 7.91 39.09
CA MET A 449 -6.99 7.43 38.88
C MET A 449 -7.27 6.14 39.66
N GLU A 450 -6.84 6.08 40.93
CA GLU A 450 -7.01 4.89 41.78
C GLU A 450 -8.47 4.57 42.15
N GLU A 451 -9.44 5.45 41.92
CA GLU A 451 -10.79 5.26 42.47
C GLU A 451 -11.88 4.81 41.49
N SER A 452 -11.66 4.79 40.16
CA SER A 452 -12.72 4.43 39.19
C SER A 452 -12.51 3.12 38.43
N TYR A 453 -11.27 2.64 38.30
CA TYR A 453 -10.94 1.41 37.59
C TYR A 453 -9.71 0.72 38.20
N SER A 454 -9.87 -0.39 38.93
CA SER A 454 -8.74 -1.21 39.40
C SER A 454 -8.06 -2.02 38.27
N SER A 455 -8.22 -1.59 37.02
CA SER A 455 -7.88 -2.35 35.82
C SER A 455 -6.76 -1.70 35.03
N GLU A 456 -5.91 -2.54 34.45
CA GLU A 456 -4.79 -2.15 33.60
C GLU A 456 -5.26 -1.26 32.44
N GLN A 457 -4.70 -0.04 32.36
CA GLN A 457 -4.96 0.90 31.27
C GLN A 457 -3.92 0.74 30.17
N PHE A 458 -4.37 0.84 28.93
CA PHE A 458 -3.52 0.69 27.77
C PHE A 458 -3.70 1.85 26.81
N LEU A 459 -2.62 2.28 26.18
CA LEU A 459 -2.59 3.34 25.18
C LEU A 459 -2.14 2.78 23.84
N MET A 460 -2.90 3.09 22.80
CA MET A 460 -2.53 2.89 21.41
C MET A 460 -2.38 4.26 20.75
N ARG A 461 -1.26 4.47 20.06
CA ARG A 461 -0.93 5.75 19.45
C ARG A 461 -0.38 5.60 18.04
N TYR A 462 -0.92 6.38 17.11
CA TYR A 462 -0.39 6.61 15.78
C TYR A 462 -0.06 8.09 15.63
N CYS A 463 1.05 8.41 14.96
CA CYS A 463 1.45 9.79 14.68
C CYS A 463 2.22 9.86 13.35
N ASP A 464 1.86 10.81 12.51
CA ASP A 464 2.58 11.19 11.30
C ASP A 464 2.66 12.73 11.16
N ALA A 465 3.24 13.22 10.07
CA ALA A 465 3.33 14.66 9.81
C ALA A 465 1.96 15.34 9.61
N LYS A 466 0.89 14.58 9.33
CA LYS A 466 -0.45 15.08 9.02
C LYS A 466 -1.36 15.08 10.26
N GLY A 467 -1.10 14.23 11.25
CA GLY A 467 -1.90 14.12 12.44
C GLY A 467 -1.53 12.98 13.38
N GLU A 468 -2.29 12.88 14.46
CA GLU A 468 -2.09 11.91 15.54
C GLU A 468 -3.43 11.28 15.93
N VAL A 469 -3.44 9.98 16.21
CA VAL A 469 -4.60 9.27 16.78
C VAL A 469 -4.16 8.59 18.07
N LYS A 470 -4.90 8.82 19.15
CA LYS A 470 -4.73 8.16 20.44
C LYS A 470 -6.00 7.45 20.85
N MET A 471 -5.85 6.22 21.31
CA MET A 471 -6.95 5.39 21.79
C MET A 471 -6.57 4.79 23.14
N ASN A 472 -7.42 4.98 24.14
CA ASN A 472 -7.24 4.48 25.50
C ASN A 472 -8.14 3.28 25.73
N PHE A 473 -7.55 2.20 26.21
CA PHE A 473 -8.24 0.94 26.48
C PHE A 473 -8.10 0.56 27.94
N VAL A 474 -9.06 -0.20 28.45
CA VAL A 474 -9.03 -0.81 29.77
C VAL A 474 -9.26 -2.31 29.61
N TRP A 475 -8.46 -3.12 30.30
CA TRP A 475 -8.69 -4.56 30.36
C TRP A 475 -9.67 -4.92 31.48
N MET A 476 -10.85 -5.41 31.11
CA MET A 476 -11.85 -5.84 32.08
C MET A 476 -11.69 -7.34 32.35
N GLN A 477 -11.04 -7.68 33.45
CA GLN A 477 -10.72 -9.07 33.82
C GLN A 477 -11.96 -9.97 33.88
N GLY A 478 -13.08 -9.48 34.43
CA GLY A 478 -14.32 -10.25 34.56
C GLY A 478 -14.97 -10.63 33.23
N LEU A 479 -14.76 -9.83 32.18
CA LEU A 479 -15.29 -10.09 30.83
C LEU A 479 -14.23 -10.61 29.86
N GLN A 480 -12.97 -10.71 30.30
CA GLN A 480 -11.82 -11.14 29.48
C GLN A 480 -11.72 -10.39 28.14
N GLN A 481 -12.03 -9.09 28.13
CA GLN A 481 -12.03 -8.26 26.93
C GLN A 481 -11.55 -6.84 27.20
N TYR A 482 -11.04 -6.18 26.15
CA TYR A 482 -10.68 -4.77 26.19
C TYR A 482 -11.93 -3.91 26.00
N PHE A 483 -11.95 -2.75 26.65
CA PHE A 483 -12.92 -1.69 26.41
C PHE A 483 -12.19 -0.44 25.95
N LEU A 484 -12.67 0.17 24.88
CA LEU A 484 -12.22 1.49 24.44
C LEU A 484 -12.92 2.55 25.29
N ILE A 485 -12.14 3.30 26.06
CA ILE A 485 -12.64 4.31 27.01
C ILE A 485 -12.35 5.74 26.53
N GLY A 486 -11.48 5.94 25.54
CA GLY A 486 -11.16 7.27 25.06
C GLY A 486 -10.56 7.25 23.68
N THR A 487 -10.94 8.21 22.84
CA THR A 487 -10.37 8.41 21.51
C THR A 487 -10.07 9.89 21.31
N GLN A 488 -8.89 10.20 20.82
CA GLN A 488 -8.47 11.54 20.47
C GLN A 488 -7.83 11.52 19.07
N ILE A 489 -8.30 12.41 18.21
CA ILE A 489 -7.79 12.57 16.84
C ILE A 489 -7.27 14.00 16.72
N ARG A 490 -6.04 14.18 16.25
CA ARG A 490 -5.43 15.49 15.99
C ARG A 490 -5.05 15.57 14.53
N ILE A 491 -5.36 16.69 13.89
CA ILE A 491 -5.10 16.91 12.47
C ILE A 491 -4.35 18.22 12.34
N SER A 492 -3.27 18.24 11.56
CA SER A 492 -2.49 19.45 11.30
C SER A 492 -3.34 20.47 10.53
N MET A 493 -3.22 21.73 10.91
CA MET A 493 -3.84 22.85 10.20
C MET A 493 -3.35 22.95 8.76
N ASP A 494 -2.09 22.62 8.48
CA ASP A 494 -1.53 22.63 7.11
C ASP A 494 -2.26 21.63 6.20
N LYS A 495 -2.64 20.48 6.76
CA LYS A 495 -3.37 19.45 6.01
C LYS A 495 -4.81 19.86 5.76
N LEU A 496 -5.45 20.49 6.74
CA LEU A 496 -6.81 21.00 6.61
C LEU A 496 -6.88 22.16 5.62
N SER A 497 -5.97 23.12 5.72
CA SER A 497 -5.89 24.27 4.82
C SER A 497 -5.60 23.83 3.38
N LYS A 498 -4.64 22.92 3.15
CA LYS A 498 -4.40 22.39 1.79
C LYS A 498 -5.64 21.71 1.20
N HIS A 499 -6.35 20.89 1.98
CA HIS A 499 -7.57 20.22 1.50
C HIS A 499 -8.68 21.22 1.16
N PHE A 500 -8.82 22.27 1.96
CA PHE A 500 -9.79 23.33 1.70
C PHE A 500 -9.51 24.03 0.37
N ARG A 501 -8.26 24.45 0.11
CA ARG A 501 -7.90 25.10 -1.15
C ARG A 501 -8.10 24.16 -2.37
N GLU A 502 -7.82 22.87 -2.22
CA GLU A 502 -8.12 21.85 -3.24
C GLU A 502 -9.64 21.69 -3.51
N ARG A 503 -10.50 22.02 -2.53
CA ARG A 503 -11.96 21.97 -2.68
C ARG A 503 -12.47 23.18 -3.45
N GLU A 504 -12.05 24.39 -3.09
CA GLU A 504 -12.49 25.63 -3.77
C GLU A 504 -12.07 25.66 -5.24
N SER A 505 -10.82 25.26 -5.53
CA SER A 505 -10.31 25.17 -6.90
C SER A 505 -11.03 24.16 -7.80
N ARG A 506 -11.81 23.23 -7.22
CA ARG A 506 -12.62 22.26 -7.97
C ARG A 506 -14.00 22.77 -8.37
N GLY A 507 -14.35 24.00 -8.00
CA GLY A 507 -15.65 24.60 -8.29
C GLY A 507 -16.77 23.92 -7.49
N TYR A 508 -17.24 24.62 -6.48
CA TYR A 508 -18.66 24.64 -6.17
C TYR A 508 -19.21 25.97 -6.64
#